data_AF-A0A1G8VY75-F1
#
_entry.id   AF-A0A1G8VY75-F1
#
_cell.length_a   1.000
_cell.length_b   1.000
_cell.length_c   1.000
_cell.angle_alpha   90.00
_cell.angle_beta   90.00
_cell.angle_gamma   90.00
#
_symmetry.space_group_name_H-M   'P 1'
#
loop_
_entity.id
_entity.type
_entity.pdbx_description
1 polymer ?
#
loop_
_entity_poly.entity_id
_entity_poly.type
_entity_poly.pdbx_seq_one_letter_code
_entity_poly.pdbx_strand_id
1 'polypeptide(L)'
;MWITTTEAVLRLADVHVLGEAQAKRVLRAGLAGPRHRVGSAYFYENERFEELLARPRCSDEALDRWRPFIARVGRQRPLDMKATWEERAAVMARGWHLPLLTAFQIDARKPLPLVATLGAWAVFTANLVGLNRSDLRLEPPGEWEADFADTWLPIENGPTWTIWGAPVTTSPRADPLSVHYQAQVAADRERRELSSTARLRSRTRE
;
A
#
# COMPACT_ATOMS: atom_id res chain seq x y z
N MET A 1 -10.02 -5.17 -20.88
CA MET A 1 -8.79 -5.80 -21.44
C MET A 1 -8.07 -6.53 -20.31
N TRP A 2 -7.39 -7.64 -20.57
CA TRP A 2 -6.68 -8.44 -19.55
C TRP A 2 -5.17 -8.23 -19.66
N ILE A 3 -4.46 -8.18 -18.53
CA ILE A 3 -2.99 -8.13 -18.49
C ILE A 3 -2.41 -9.36 -17.82
N THR A 4 -1.23 -9.78 -18.25
CA THR A 4 -0.53 -10.93 -17.66
C THR A 4 0.10 -10.56 -16.31
N THR A 5 0.39 -11.56 -15.48
CA THR A 5 1.15 -11.32 -14.24
C THR A 5 2.54 -10.74 -14.51
N THR A 6 3.23 -11.19 -15.56
CA THR A 6 4.57 -10.68 -15.89
C THR A 6 4.51 -9.19 -16.24
N GLU A 7 3.54 -8.80 -17.07
CA GLU A 7 3.32 -7.40 -17.43
C GLU A 7 2.90 -6.55 -16.22
N ALA A 8 1.96 -7.03 -15.41
CA ALA A 8 1.52 -6.33 -14.20
C ALA A 8 2.68 -6.11 -13.21
N VAL A 9 3.56 -7.10 -13.05
CA VAL A 9 4.75 -7.00 -12.18
C VAL A 9 5.74 -5.96 -12.71
N LEU A 10 6.05 -5.99 -14.01
CA LEU A 10 6.97 -5.03 -14.61
C LEU A 10 6.45 -3.60 -14.46
N ARG A 11 5.15 -3.39 -14.72
CA ARG A 11 4.51 -2.07 -14.60
C ARG A 11 4.47 -1.56 -13.15
N LEU A 12 4.15 -2.44 -12.18
CA LEU A 12 4.20 -2.06 -10.76
C LEU A 12 5.61 -1.74 -10.29
N ALA A 13 6.61 -2.51 -10.74
CA ALA A 13 8.00 -2.30 -10.40
C ALA A 13 8.53 -0.97 -10.96
N ASP A 14 8.10 -0.59 -12.17
CA ASP A 14 8.50 0.66 -12.82
C ASP A 14 7.88 1.90 -12.16
N VAL A 15 6.56 1.88 -11.93
CA VAL A 15 5.82 3.05 -11.42
C VAL A 15 6.10 3.35 -9.95
N HIS A 16 6.29 2.32 -9.11
CA HIS A 16 6.46 2.48 -7.67
C HIS A 16 7.84 2.04 -7.16
N VAL A 17 8.80 1.79 -8.06
CA VAL A 17 10.18 1.37 -7.75
C VAL A 17 10.22 0.21 -6.75
N LEU A 18 9.33 -0.76 -6.98
CA LEU A 18 9.22 -1.96 -6.16
C LEU A 18 10.10 -3.06 -6.73
N GLY A 19 10.72 -3.82 -5.84
CA GLY A 19 11.35 -5.08 -6.26
C GLY A 19 10.30 -6.05 -6.80
N GLU A 20 10.67 -6.87 -7.79
CA GLU A 20 9.77 -7.84 -8.44
C GLU A 20 9.02 -8.74 -7.44
N ALA A 21 9.70 -9.15 -6.37
CA ALA A 21 9.11 -9.96 -5.30
C ALA A 21 8.03 -9.20 -4.50
N GLN A 22 8.19 -7.88 -4.29
CA GLN A 22 7.18 -7.05 -3.64
C GLN A 22 5.99 -6.83 -4.57
N ALA A 23 6.22 -6.53 -5.86
CA ALA A 23 5.16 -6.41 -6.85
C ALA A 23 4.31 -7.70 -6.96
N LYS A 24 4.95 -8.88 -7.00
CA LYS A 24 4.25 -10.17 -6.95
C LYS A 24 3.41 -10.34 -5.68
N ARG A 25 3.87 -9.86 -4.53
CA ARG A 25 3.12 -9.93 -3.27
C ARG A 25 1.90 -9.02 -3.27
N VAL A 26 2.05 -7.79 -3.78
CA VAL A 26 0.95 -6.83 -3.97
C VAL A 26 -0.17 -7.45 -4.82
N LEU A 27 0.20 -8.03 -5.96
CA LEU A 27 -0.76 -8.72 -6.84
C LEU A 27 -1.40 -9.94 -6.18
N ARG A 28 -0.62 -10.77 -5.47
CA ARG A 28 -1.15 -11.96 -4.76
C ARG A 28 -2.07 -11.63 -3.61
N ALA A 29 -1.86 -10.50 -2.94
CA ALA A 29 -2.75 -10.02 -1.88
C ALA A 29 -4.10 -9.56 -2.45
N GLY A 30 -4.19 -9.31 -3.77
CA GLY A 30 -5.44 -8.94 -4.44
C GLY A 30 -5.66 -7.44 -4.58
N LEU A 31 -4.61 -6.61 -4.42
CA LEU A 31 -4.73 -5.15 -4.58
C LEU A 31 -5.15 -4.71 -5.98
N ALA A 32 -4.80 -5.49 -7.01
CA ALA A 32 -5.25 -5.28 -8.39
C ALA A 32 -6.54 -6.04 -8.71
N GLY A 33 -7.30 -6.44 -7.69
CA GLY A 33 -8.48 -7.27 -7.82
C GLY A 33 -8.19 -8.78 -7.93
N PRO A 34 -9.22 -9.59 -8.25
CA PRO A 34 -9.09 -11.03 -8.34
C PRO A 34 -8.11 -11.45 -9.44
N ARG A 35 -7.37 -12.52 -9.15
CA ARG A 35 -6.48 -13.16 -10.11
C ARG A 35 -7.23 -14.23 -10.89
N HIS A 36 -7.18 -14.18 -12.21
CA HIS A 36 -7.87 -15.14 -13.10
C HIS A 36 -6.86 -16.09 -13.73
N ARG A 37 -7.11 -17.39 -13.62
CA ARG A 37 -6.23 -18.41 -14.20
C ARG A 37 -6.74 -18.82 -15.58
N VAL A 38 -5.89 -18.75 -16.59
CA VAL A 38 -6.15 -19.25 -17.95
C VAL A 38 -5.00 -20.18 -18.31
N GLY A 39 -5.25 -21.49 -18.30
CA GLY A 39 -4.22 -22.51 -18.43
C GLY A 39 -3.21 -22.49 -17.26
N SER A 40 -1.93 -22.29 -17.60
CA SER A 40 -0.83 -22.15 -16.63
C SER A 40 -0.54 -20.70 -16.23
N ALA A 41 -1.13 -19.73 -16.91
CA ALA A 41 -0.88 -18.31 -16.70
C ALA A 41 -1.97 -17.65 -15.85
N TYR A 42 -1.61 -16.53 -15.23
CA TYR A 42 -2.50 -15.70 -14.42
C TYR A 42 -2.63 -14.31 -15.01
N PHE A 43 -3.87 -13.82 -15.02
CA PHE A 43 -4.28 -12.56 -15.60
C PHE A 43 -5.05 -11.71 -14.59
N TYR A 44 -5.02 -10.39 -14.82
CA TYR A 44 -5.76 -9.40 -14.05
C TYR A 44 -6.58 -8.54 -15.00
N GLU A 45 -7.70 -8.02 -14.49
CA GLU A 45 -8.49 -7.01 -15.19
C GLU A 45 -7.66 -5.72 -15.30
N ASN A 46 -7.43 -5.22 -16.52
CA ASN A 46 -6.58 -4.05 -16.71
C ASN A 46 -7.13 -2.83 -15.98
N GLU A 47 -8.45 -2.63 -15.97
CA GLU A 47 -9.10 -1.48 -15.32
C GLU A 47 -8.78 -1.42 -13.82
N ARG A 48 -8.97 -2.53 -13.08
CA ARG A 48 -8.61 -2.62 -11.66
C ARG A 48 -7.11 -2.44 -11.40
N PHE A 49 -6.28 -2.91 -12.33
CA PHE A 49 -4.85 -2.69 -12.25
C PHE A 49 -4.47 -1.22 -12.45
N GLU A 50 -5.11 -0.52 -13.39
CA GLU A 50 -4.94 0.92 -13.56
C GLU A 50 -5.44 1.69 -12.35
N GLU A 51 -6.56 1.28 -11.75
CA GLU A 51 -7.07 1.88 -10.50
C GLU A 51 -6.03 1.77 -9.37
N LEU A 52 -5.38 0.62 -9.23
CA LEU A 52 -4.28 0.43 -8.26
C LEU A 52 -3.12 1.41 -8.51
N LEU A 53 -2.70 1.57 -9.77
CA LEU A 53 -1.61 2.50 -10.13
C LEU A 53 -2.01 3.97 -9.98
N ALA A 54 -3.28 4.28 -10.15
CA ALA A 54 -3.83 5.64 -10.03
C ALA A 54 -4.09 6.07 -8.59
N ARG A 55 -3.93 5.17 -7.60
CA ARG A 55 -4.12 5.49 -6.19
C ARG A 55 -3.27 6.68 -5.77
N PRO A 56 -3.86 7.68 -5.11
CA PRO A 56 -3.12 8.87 -4.73
C PRO A 56 -2.08 8.55 -3.64
N ARG A 57 -1.04 9.38 -3.60
CA ARG A 57 -0.12 9.43 -2.47
C ARG A 57 -0.87 9.96 -1.23
N CYS A 58 -0.67 9.34 -0.07
CA CYS A 58 -1.11 9.88 1.21
C CYS A 58 -0.40 11.21 1.49
N SER A 59 -1.14 12.23 1.91
CA SER A 59 -0.56 13.55 2.17
C SER A 59 0.31 13.54 3.43
N ASP A 60 1.40 14.32 3.40
CA ASP A 60 2.25 14.51 4.57
C ASP A 60 1.44 15.15 5.73
N GLU A 61 0.46 15.99 5.39
CA GLU A 61 -0.50 16.58 6.33
C GLU A 61 -1.34 15.54 7.08
N ALA A 62 -1.82 14.50 6.40
CA ALA A 62 -2.55 13.40 7.04
C ALA A 62 -1.64 12.59 7.97
N LEU A 63 -0.41 12.30 7.53
CA LEU A 63 0.58 11.62 8.35
C LEU A 63 0.93 12.42 9.60
N ASP A 64 1.17 13.73 9.47
CA ASP A 64 1.50 14.62 10.59
C ASP A 64 0.32 14.86 11.53
N ARG A 65 -0.90 14.91 11.00
CA ARG A 65 -2.14 15.03 11.80
C ARG A 65 -2.36 13.79 12.66
N TRP A 66 -2.30 12.61 12.07
CA TRP A 66 -2.70 11.36 12.73
C TRP A 66 -1.56 10.60 13.40
N ARG A 67 -0.31 10.89 12.99
CA ARG A 67 0.93 10.29 13.51
C ARG A 67 0.83 8.76 13.68
N PRO A 68 0.44 8.02 12.61
CA PRO A 68 0.06 6.63 12.72
C PRO A 68 1.23 5.70 13.12
N PHE A 69 0.87 4.54 13.68
CA PHE A 69 1.70 3.34 13.67
C PHE A 69 1.66 2.71 12.28
N ILE A 70 2.76 2.77 11.55
CA ILE A 70 2.90 2.22 10.21
C ILE A 70 3.47 0.81 10.33
N ALA A 71 2.67 -0.19 9.92
CA ALA A 71 3.02 -1.60 9.97
C ALA A 71 3.36 -2.11 8.56
N ARG A 72 4.61 -2.51 8.29
CA ARG A 72 4.99 -3.10 6.99
C ARG A 72 4.70 -4.60 6.99
N VAL A 73 3.79 -5.03 6.12
CA VAL A 73 3.37 -6.44 6.01
C VAL A 73 4.53 -7.26 5.41
N GLY A 74 5.22 -7.98 6.28
CA GLY A 74 6.33 -8.87 5.93
C GLY A 74 5.89 -10.16 5.22
N ARG A 75 6.85 -10.90 4.65
CA ARG A 75 6.60 -12.13 3.86
C ARG A 75 5.85 -13.22 4.63
N GLN A 76 6.01 -13.26 5.96
CA GLN A 76 5.42 -14.28 6.83
C GLN A 76 3.96 -13.98 7.21
N ARG A 77 3.41 -12.84 6.77
CA ARG A 77 2.03 -12.44 7.04
C ARG A 77 1.21 -12.55 5.76
N PRO A 78 0.48 -13.65 5.53
CA PRO A 78 -0.40 -13.75 4.38
C PRO A 78 -1.57 -12.79 4.57
N LEU A 79 -1.73 -11.85 3.64
CA LEU A 79 -2.85 -10.92 3.63
C LEU A 79 -3.70 -11.19 2.40
N ASP A 80 -4.98 -11.41 2.61
CA ASP A 80 -5.99 -11.53 1.56
C ASP A 80 -6.92 -10.32 1.65
N MET A 81 -7.01 -9.52 0.59
CA MET A 81 -7.88 -8.35 0.53
C MET A 81 -9.36 -8.72 0.42
N LYS A 82 -9.70 -9.99 0.18
CA LYS A 82 -11.09 -10.50 0.20
C LYS A 82 -11.56 -10.93 1.59
N ALA A 83 -10.65 -11.09 2.53
CA ALA A 83 -10.95 -11.50 3.89
C ALA A 83 -11.71 -10.41 4.65
N THR A 84 -12.50 -10.80 5.65
CA THR A 84 -13.22 -9.84 6.51
C THR A 84 -12.24 -8.95 7.28
N TRP A 85 -12.76 -7.89 7.89
CA TRP A 85 -11.93 -7.05 8.75
C TRP A 85 -11.35 -7.86 9.91
N GLU A 86 -12.15 -8.71 10.56
CA GLU A 86 -11.75 -9.53 11.70
C GLU A 86 -10.64 -10.52 11.34
N GLU A 87 -10.73 -11.15 10.16
CA GLU A 87 -9.73 -12.08 9.66
C GLU A 87 -8.40 -11.37 9.40
N ARG A 88 -8.43 -10.20 8.75
CA ARG A 88 -7.24 -9.37 8.53
C ARG A 88 -6.67 -8.83 9.84
N ALA A 89 -7.53 -8.41 10.77
CA ALA A 89 -7.13 -7.95 12.09
C ALA A 89 -6.43 -9.06 12.88
N ALA A 90 -6.90 -10.31 12.81
CA ALA A 90 -6.26 -11.44 13.47
C ALA A 90 -4.84 -11.71 12.95
N VAL A 91 -4.61 -11.57 11.64
CA VAL A 91 -3.27 -11.65 11.04
C VAL A 91 -2.40 -10.47 11.45
N MET A 92 -2.98 -9.27 11.44
CA MET A 92 -2.28 -8.03 11.76
C MET A 92 -2.02 -7.84 13.25
N ALA A 93 -2.74 -8.52 14.14
CA ALA A 93 -2.56 -8.40 15.58
C ALA A 93 -1.28 -9.09 16.06
N ARG A 94 -0.87 -10.21 15.47
CA ARG A 94 0.08 -11.13 16.11
C ARG A 94 1.54 -10.78 15.88
N GLY A 95 2.43 -11.12 16.82
CA GLY A 95 3.87 -11.26 16.54
C GLY A 95 4.62 -9.96 16.20
N TRP A 96 4.21 -8.84 16.79
CA TRP A 96 4.94 -7.59 16.77
C TRP A 96 5.88 -7.54 17.96
N HIS A 97 7.14 -7.92 17.75
CA HIS A 97 8.18 -7.79 18.77
C HIS A 97 8.59 -6.31 18.85
N LEU A 98 7.96 -5.58 19.77
CA LEU A 98 8.22 -4.17 20.02
C LEU A 98 9.18 -3.99 21.20
N PRO A 99 10.18 -3.11 21.10
CA PRO A 99 10.97 -2.67 22.25
C PRO A 99 10.07 -2.08 23.34
N LEU A 100 10.47 -2.23 24.61
CA LEU A 100 9.69 -1.77 25.76
C LEU A 100 9.34 -0.26 25.68
N LEU A 101 10.29 0.58 25.25
CA LEU A 101 10.05 2.01 25.05
C LEU A 101 8.97 2.30 24.01
N THR A 102 8.91 1.50 22.94
CA THR A 102 7.87 1.60 21.91
C THR A 102 6.50 1.22 22.47
N ALA A 103 6.43 0.21 23.34
CA ALA A 103 5.20 -0.15 24.01
C ALA A 103 4.65 1.00 24.88
N PHE A 104 5.52 1.70 25.61
CA PHE A 104 5.14 2.90 26.37
C PHE A 104 4.66 4.05 25.45
N GLN A 105 5.34 4.27 24.33
CA GLN A 105 4.92 5.29 23.35
C GLN A 105 3.54 5.01 22.75
N ILE A 106 3.25 3.73 22.48
CA ILE A 106 1.93 3.31 22.01
C ILE A 106 0.91 3.52 23.13
N ASP A 107 1.21 3.09 24.35
CA ASP A 107 0.31 3.23 25.50
C ASP A 107 -0.13 4.68 25.75
N ALA A 108 0.81 5.62 25.68
CA ALA A 108 0.55 7.05 25.86
C ALA A 108 -0.26 7.70 24.73
N ARG A 109 -0.46 7.03 23.59
CA ARG A 109 -1.12 7.58 22.38
C ARG A 109 -2.39 6.83 21.99
N LYS A 110 -2.85 5.87 22.79
CA LYS A 110 -4.06 5.09 22.48
C LYS A 110 -5.32 5.98 22.55
N PRO A 111 -6.31 5.78 21.67
CA PRO A 111 -6.25 4.93 20.48
C PRO A 111 -5.32 5.54 19.41
N LEU A 112 -4.39 4.73 18.90
CA LEU A 112 -3.41 5.17 17.90
C LEU A 112 -3.80 4.62 16.51
N PRO A 113 -3.88 5.44 15.46
CA PRO A 113 -4.12 4.94 14.11
C PRO A 113 -3.05 3.93 13.68
N LEU A 114 -3.44 2.75 13.24
CA LEU A 114 -2.56 1.74 12.65
C LEU A 114 -2.83 1.65 11.15
N VAL A 115 -1.79 1.84 10.35
CA VAL A 115 -1.83 1.70 8.90
C VAL A 115 -0.87 0.59 8.48
N ALA A 116 -1.42 -0.54 8.05
CA ALA A 116 -0.64 -1.63 7.48
C ALA A 116 -0.38 -1.37 6.00
N THR A 117 0.86 -1.60 5.58
CA THR A 117 1.32 -1.34 4.22
C THR A 117 1.89 -2.59 3.55
N LEU A 118 1.64 -2.74 2.26
CA LEU A 118 2.26 -3.76 1.41
C LEU A 118 2.80 -3.08 0.16
N GLY A 119 4.13 -2.95 0.04
CA GLY A 119 4.73 -2.22 -1.07
C GLY A 119 4.31 -0.75 -1.09
N ALA A 120 4.29 -0.11 0.09
CA ALA A 120 3.82 1.26 0.33
C ALA A 120 2.29 1.50 0.27
N TRP A 121 1.47 0.67 -0.39
CA TRP A 121 0.01 0.83 -0.32
C TRP A 121 -0.56 0.51 1.05
N ALA A 122 -1.48 1.34 1.52
CA ALA A 122 -2.33 1.02 2.66
C ALA A 122 -3.24 -0.17 2.31
N VAL A 123 -3.18 -1.22 3.12
CA VAL A 123 -3.91 -2.48 2.90
C VAL A 123 -4.81 -2.88 4.07
N PHE A 124 -4.56 -2.30 5.24
CA PHE A 124 -5.38 -2.52 6.42
C PHE A 124 -5.23 -1.33 7.38
N THR A 125 -6.34 -0.95 7.98
CA THR A 125 -6.49 0.21 8.87
C THR A 125 -7.21 -0.26 10.13
N ALA A 126 -6.73 0.18 11.30
CA ALA A 126 -7.33 -0.15 12.58
C ALA A 126 -6.96 0.87 13.65
N ASN A 127 -7.78 1.00 14.67
CA ASN A 127 -7.39 1.66 15.91
C ASN A 127 -6.55 0.68 16.76
N LEU A 128 -5.30 1.04 17.03
CA LEU A 128 -4.45 0.35 17.99
C LEU A 128 -4.82 0.81 19.41
N VAL A 129 -5.55 -0.02 20.12
CA VAL A 129 -6.09 0.28 21.46
C VAL A 129 -5.30 -0.37 22.59
N GLY A 130 -4.32 -1.21 22.26
CA GLY A 130 -3.64 -2.00 23.28
C GLY A 130 -2.48 -2.82 22.76
N LEU A 131 -1.67 -3.29 23.70
CA LEU A 131 -0.66 -4.32 23.47
C LEU A 131 -0.87 -5.41 24.51
N ASN A 132 -0.75 -6.67 24.09
CA ASN A 132 -0.69 -7.83 24.95
C ASN A 132 0.55 -8.64 24.57
N ARG A 133 1.63 -8.48 25.35
CA ARG A 133 2.97 -9.01 25.01
C ARG A 133 3.40 -8.51 23.62
N SER A 134 3.51 -9.41 22.64
CA SER A 134 3.85 -9.10 21.25
C SER A 134 2.64 -8.82 20.35
N ASP A 135 1.43 -8.92 20.89
CA ASP A 135 0.21 -8.85 20.07
C ASP A 135 -0.48 -7.51 20.24
N LEU A 136 -0.88 -6.92 19.12
CA LEU A 136 -1.64 -5.68 19.07
C LEU A 136 -3.11 -5.98 19.39
N ARG A 137 -3.74 -5.09 20.17
CA ARG A 137 -5.20 -5.06 20.32
C ARG A 137 -5.75 -4.04 19.33
N LEU A 138 -6.57 -4.50 18.41
CA LEU A 138 -7.07 -3.73 17.27
C LEU A 138 -8.59 -3.61 17.35
N GLU A 139 -9.09 -2.42 17.05
CA GLU A 139 -10.51 -2.12 16.84
C GLU A 139 -10.70 -1.56 15.43
N PRO A 140 -11.92 -1.61 14.86
CA PRO A 140 -12.21 -1.00 13.58
C PRO A 140 -11.73 0.46 13.53
N PRO A 141 -11.28 0.95 12.36
CA PRO A 141 -10.76 2.29 12.23
C PRO A 141 -11.86 3.34 12.44
N GLY A 142 -11.46 4.55 12.82
CA GLY A 142 -12.37 5.70 12.98
C GLY A 142 -12.41 6.57 11.72
N GLU A 143 -12.90 7.79 11.87
CA GLU A 143 -13.05 8.76 10.77
C GLU A 143 -11.73 9.07 10.02
N TRP A 144 -10.59 8.90 10.69
CA TRP A 144 -9.26 9.11 10.11
C TRP A 144 -8.93 8.14 8.96
N GLU A 145 -9.65 7.01 8.84
CA GLU A 145 -9.42 6.01 7.80
C GLU A 145 -9.44 6.62 6.39
N ALA A 146 -10.34 7.57 6.16
CA ALA A 146 -10.55 8.19 4.85
C ALA A 146 -9.28 8.85 4.30
N ASP A 147 -8.37 9.31 5.18
CA ASP A 147 -7.11 9.94 4.78
C ASP A 147 -6.04 8.92 4.30
N PHE A 148 -6.26 7.62 4.56
CA PHE A 148 -5.32 6.55 4.21
C PHE A 148 -5.92 5.50 3.28
N ALA A 149 -7.25 5.34 3.26
CA ALA A 149 -7.93 4.39 2.40
C ALA A 149 -7.56 4.61 0.93
N ASP A 150 -7.23 3.51 0.24
CA ASP A 150 -6.82 3.50 -1.17
C ASP A 150 -5.67 4.47 -1.51
N THR A 151 -4.79 4.76 -0.55
CA THR A 151 -3.56 5.54 -0.78
C THR A 151 -2.30 4.66 -0.77
N TRP A 152 -1.19 5.22 -1.25
CA TRP A 152 0.15 4.73 -0.92
C TRP A 152 0.90 5.74 -0.06
N LEU A 153 1.68 5.25 0.89
CA LEU A 153 2.40 6.08 1.85
C LEU A 153 3.81 6.42 1.30
N PRO A 154 4.30 7.66 1.49
CA PRO A 154 5.66 8.06 1.14
C PRO A 154 6.69 7.51 2.14
N ILE A 155 6.79 6.19 2.20
CA ILE A 155 7.69 5.49 3.11
C ILE A 155 8.68 4.64 2.33
N GLU A 156 9.96 4.78 2.67
CA GLU A 156 10.99 3.89 2.15
C GLU A 156 10.85 2.47 2.73
N ASN A 157 11.54 1.53 2.07
CA ASN A 157 11.83 0.23 2.64
C ASN A 157 12.58 0.42 3.97
N GLY A 158 12.06 -0.18 5.04
CA GLY A 158 12.55 0.09 6.38
C GLY A 158 12.15 -0.99 7.38
N PRO A 159 12.25 -0.70 8.69
CA PRO A 159 11.87 -1.65 9.73
C PRO A 159 10.42 -2.11 9.56
N THR A 160 10.12 -3.28 10.12
CA THR A 160 8.79 -3.89 10.02
C THR A 160 7.68 -3.00 10.56
N TRP A 161 7.99 -2.04 11.42
CA TRP A 161 7.06 -1.02 11.90
C TRP A 161 7.76 0.33 12.10
N THR A 162 7.00 1.42 12.14
CA THR A 162 7.46 2.78 12.46
C THR A 162 6.33 3.54 13.13
N ILE A 163 6.62 4.40 14.11
CA ILE A 163 5.63 5.35 14.64
C ILE A 163 5.91 6.71 14.03
N TRP A 164 4.97 7.22 13.23
CA TRP A 164 5.15 8.52 12.57
C TRP A 164 5.25 9.64 13.62
N GLY A 165 6.19 10.56 13.38
CA GLY A 165 6.50 11.64 14.31
C GLY A 165 6.98 11.22 15.70
N ALA A 166 7.27 9.94 15.97
CA ALA A 166 7.92 9.57 17.22
C ALA A 166 9.38 10.08 17.23
N PRO A 167 9.84 10.70 18.33
CA PRO A 167 11.20 11.20 18.40
C PRO A 167 12.19 10.04 18.61
N VAL A 168 12.71 9.39 17.55
CA VAL A 168 14.03 8.68 17.62
C VAL A 168 14.74 8.34 16.28
N THR A 169 16.07 8.60 16.29
CA THR A 169 17.27 8.06 15.57
C THR A 169 17.42 8.07 14.05
N THR A 170 16.37 8.18 13.24
CA THR A 170 16.57 8.23 11.79
C THR A 170 15.59 9.20 11.18
N SER A 171 16.10 10.31 10.64
CA SER A 171 15.30 11.20 9.79
C SER A 171 14.57 10.35 8.74
N PRO A 172 13.29 10.63 8.46
CA PRO A 172 12.70 10.21 7.19
C PRO A 172 13.66 10.73 6.11
N ARG A 173 14.39 9.83 5.44
CA ARG A 173 15.15 10.23 4.26
C ARG A 173 14.11 10.67 3.24
N ALA A 174 14.35 11.83 2.63
CA ALA A 174 13.50 12.40 1.60
C ALA A 174 13.19 11.32 0.57
N ASP A 175 11.91 11.09 0.33
CA ASP A 175 11.42 10.09 -0.62
C ASP A 175 11.98 10.40 -2.03
N PRO A 176 12.88 9.56 -2.58
CA PRO A 176 13.36 9.75 -3.95
C PRO A 176 12.23 9.57 -4.98
N LEU A 177 11.10 8.95 -4.61
CA LEU A 177 9.92 8.78 -5.46
C LEU A 177 9.06 10.05 -5.52
N SER A 178 9.11 10.91 -4.50
CA SER A 178 8.32 12.14 -4.45
C SER A 178 8.58 13.07 -5.63
N VAL A 179 9.82 13.12 -6.13
CA VAL A 179 10.22 14.06 -7.19
C VAL A 179 9.90 13.50 -8.58
N HIS A 180 9.91 12.18 -8.74
CA HIS A 180 9.74 11.54 -10.06
C HIS A 180 8.36 10.92 -10.28
N TYR A 181 7.64 10.55 -9.22
CA TYR A 181 6.35 9.86 -9.33
C TYR A 181 5.30 10.72 -10.03
N GLN A 182 5.12 11.98 -9.63
CA GLN A 182 4.13 12.85 -10.28
C GLN A 182 4.45 13.11 -11.75
N ALA A 183 5.74 13.27 -12.09
CA ALA A 183 6.18 13.46 -13.45
C ALA A 183 6.03 12.19 -14.31
N GLN A 184 6.32 11.01 -13.74
CA GLN A 184 6.12 9.72 -14.41
C GLN A 184 4.65 9.42 -14.65
N VAL A 185 3.79 9.61 -13.63
CA VAL A 185 2.34 9.41 -13.77
C VAL A 185 1.75 10.36 -14.82
N ALA A 186 2.20 11.62 -14.85
CA ALA A 186 1.77 12.59 -15.87
C ALA A 186 2.22 12.19 -17.29
N ALA A 187 3.49 11.80 -17.45
CA ALA A 187 4.03 11.37 -18.75
C ALA A 187 3.35 10.09 -19.27
N ASP A 188 3.01 9.15 -18.37
CA ASP A 188 2.28 7.94 -18.74
C ASP A 188 0.82 8.24 -19.13
N ARG A 189 0.17 9.19 -18.45
CA ARG A 189 -1.17 9.68 -18.84
C ARG A 189 -1.15 10.29 -20.24
N GLU A 190 -0.17 11.13 -20.52
CA GLU A 190 0.00 11.79 -21.81
C GLU A 190 0.29 10.78 -22.94
N ARG A 191 1.16 9.78 -22.70
CA ARG A 191 1.37 8.68 -23.66
C ARG A 191 0.09 7.92 -23.98
N ARG A 192 -0.78 7.71 -23.00
CA ARG A 192 -2.06 7.00 -23.19
C ARG A 192 -3.04 7.82 -24.01
N GLU A 193 -3.17 9.11 -23.74
CA GLU A 193 -4.00 10.01 -24.55
C GLU A 193 -3.53 10.07 -26.00
N LEU A 194 -2.20 10.11 -26.22
CA LEU A 194 -1.62 10.06 -27.56
C LEU A 194 -1.89 8.72 -28.26
N SER A 195 -1.79 7.59 -27.54
CA SER A 195 -2.08 6.28 -28.12
C SER A 195 -3.57 6.03 -28.39
N SER A 196 -4.46 6.57 -27.57
CA SER A 196 -5.92 6.47 -27.76
C SER A 196 -6.39 7.33 -28.94
N THR A 197 -5.87 8.56 -29.07
CA THR A 197 -6.15 9.46 -30.19
C THR A 197 -5.58 8.93 -31.51
N ALA A 198 -4.39 8.32 -31.50
CA ALA A 198 -3.83 7.65 -32.66
C ALA A 198 -4.71 6.49 -33.16
N ARG A 199 -5.23 5.66 -32.24
CA ARG A 199 -6.18 4.57 -32.57
C ARG A 199 -7.53 5.09 -33.08
N LEU A 200 -7.99 6.24 -32.59
CA LEU A 200 -9.22 6.87 -33.07
C LEU A 200 -9.05 7.41 -34.50
N ARG A 201 -7.90 8.02 -34.79
CA ARG A 201 -7.55 8.54 -36.13
C ARG A 201 -7.34 7.43 -37.17
N SER A 202 -6.83 6.27 -36.77
CA SER A 202 -6.69 5.13 -37.68
C SER A 202 -8.02 4.48 -38.03
N ARG A 203 -9.03 4.56 -37.16
CA ARG A 203 -10.39 4.02 -37.39
C ARG A 203 -11.32 4.94 -38.17
N THR A 204 -10.97 6.22 -38.30
CA THR A 204 -11.76 7.23 -39.03
C THR A 204 -11.23 7.50 -40.44
N ARG A 205 -10.22 6.73 -40.88
CA ARG A 205 -9.61 6.78 -42.23
C ARG A 205 -10.03 5.62 -43.13
N GLU A 206 -10.96 4.77 -42.70
CA GLU A 206 -11.71 3.83 -43.54
C GLU A 206 -13.09 4.42 -43.86
#